data_AF-A0A6N2AIP9-F1
#
_entry.id   AF-A0A6N2AIP9-F1
#
_cell.length_a   1.000
_cell.length_b   1.000
_cell.length_c   1.000
_cell.angle_alpha   90.00
_cell.angle_beta   90.00
_cell.angle_gamma   90.00
#
_symmetry.space_group_name_H-M   'P 1'
#
loop_
_entity.id
_entity.type
_entity.pdbx_description
1 polymer ?
#
loop_
_entity_poly.entity_id
_entity_poly.type
_entity_poly.pdbx_seq_one_letter_code
_entity_poly.pdbx_strand_id
1 'polypeptide(L)'
;MDAANRLSAIAAEMGQLQNEIQQHHRVLNSFLRSVRTMDPARKEARIRATRERIEGLEERQQALRAEQQTLIVHGALGRLED
;
A
#
# COMPACT_ATOMS: atom_id res chain seq x y z
N MET A 1 -7.98 -2.65 22.40
CA MET A 1 -7.34 -3.60 21.46
C MET A 1 -5.91 -3.77 21.93
N ASP A 2 -5.45 -5.00 22.15
CA ASP A 2 -4.07 -5.25 22.59
C ASP A 2 -3.06 -4.91 21.47
N ALA A 3 -1.84 -4.49 21.84
CA ALA A 3 -0.79 -4.09 20.90
C ALA A 3 -0.44 -5.24 19.93
N ALA A 4 -0.42 -6.50 20.38
CA ALA A 4 -0.16 -7.66 19.54
C ALA A 4 -1.28 -7.91 18.52
N ASN A 5 -2.54 -7.70 18.92
CA ASN A 5 -3.69 -7.79 18.00
C ASN A 5 -3.62 -6.70 16.92
N ARG A 6 -3.22 -5.46 17.28
CA ARG A 6 -3.07 -4.39 16.31
C ARG A 6 -1.90 -4.65 15.36
N LEU A 7 -0.75 -5.11 15.85
CA LEU A 7 0.40 -5.49 15.03
C LEU A 7 0.04 -6.59 14.02
N SER A 8 -0.75 -7.59 14.43
CA SER A 8 -1.24 -8.64 13.53
C SER A 8 -2.17 -8.09 12.44
N ALA A 9 -3.07 -7.17 12.80
CA ALA A 9 -3.94 -6.51 11.83
C ALA A 9 -3.16 -5.66 10.81
N ILE A 10 -2.16 -4.89 11.27
CA ILE A 10 -1.27 -4.12 10.39
C ILE A 10 -0.53 -5.05 9.43
N ALA A 11 0.00 -6.19 9.90
CA ALA A 11 0.69 -7.14 9.04
C ALA A 11 -0.22 -7.72 7.93
N ALA A 12 -1.46 -8.06 8.28
CA ALA A 12 -2.46 -8.50 7.30
C ALA A 12 -2.79 -7.41 6.27
N GLU A 13 -3.02 -6.17 6.73
CA GLU A 13 -3.32 -5.03 5.85
C GLU A 13 -2.14 -4.71 4.92
N MET A 14 -0.89 -4.73 5.42
CA MET A 14 0.30 -4.55 4.59
C MET A 14 0.42 -5.61 3.49
N GLY A 15 0.10 -6.88 3.80
CA GLY A 15 0.09 -7.95 2.80
C GLY A 15 -0.96 -7.72 1.70
N GLN A 16 -2.16 -7.24 2.07
CA GLN A 16 -3.21 -6.89 1.12
C GLN A 16 -2.81 -5.72 0.22
N LEU A 17 -2.29 -4.63 0.81
CA LEU A 17 -1.83 -3.45 0.08
C LEU A 17 -0.72 -3.80 -0.91
N GLN A 18 0.23 -4.66 -0.52
CA GLN A 18 1.30 -5.07 -1.40
C GLN A 18 0.78 -5.85 -2.62
N ASN A 19 -0.22 -6.72 -2.43
CA ASN A 19 -0.86 -7.43 -3.54
C ASN A 19 -1.60 -6.45 -4.47
N GLU A 20 -2.36 -5.50 -3.91
CA GLU A 20 -3.10 -4.51 -4.71
C GLU A 20 -2.16 -3.61 -5.52
N ILE A 21 -1.07 -3.11 -4.92
CA ILE A 21 -0.03 -2.35 -5.60
C ILE A 21 0.57 -3.16 -6.75
N GLN A 22 0.93 -4.43 -6.52
CA GLN A 22 1.46 -5.31 -7.57
C GLN A 22 0.47 -5.50 -8.72
N GLN A 23 -0.82 -5.67 -8.43
CA GLN A 23 -1.85 -5.79 -9.45
C GLN A 23 -1.98 -4.51 -10.27
N HIS A 24 -1.99 -3.34 -9.63
CA HIS A 24 -2.03 -2.06 -10.34
C HIS A 24 -0.78 -1.83 -11.20
N HIS A 25 0.42 -2.22 -10.74
CA HIS A 25 1.62 -2.19 -11.59
C HIS A 25 1.51 -3.10 -12.82
N ARG A 26 0.94 -4.31 -12.68
CA ARG A 26 0.72 -5.21 -13.84
C ARG A 26 -0.22 -4.57 -14.86
N VAL A 27 -1.31 -3.98 -14.38
CA VAL A 27 -2.29 -3.27 -15.21
C VAL A 27 -1.66 -2.07 -15.91
N LEU A 28 -0.90 -1.25 -15.18
CA LEU A 28 -0.19 -0.10 -15.71
C LEU A 28 0.81 -0.52 -16.80
N ASN A 29 1.62 -1.54 -16.53
CA ASN A 29 2.58 -2.09 -17.50
C ASN A 29 1.88 -2.61 -18.76
N SER A 30 0.71 -3.24 -18.62
CA SER A 30 -0.11 -3.66 -19.76
C SER A 30 -0.56 -2.48 -20.62
N PHE A 31 -0.96 -1.35 -20.01
CA PHE A 31 -1.33 -0.16 -20.78
C PHE A 31 -0.14 0.48 -21.47
N LEU A 32 0.99 0.59 -20.78
CA LEU A 32 2.21 1.18 -21.34
C LEU A 32 2.71 0.39 -22.56
N ARG A 33 2.69 -0.95 -22.49
CA ARG A 33 3.13 -1.83 -23.59
C ARG A 33 2.09 -2.02 -24.68
N SER A 34 0.83 -1.66 -24.45
CA SER A 34 -0.23 -1.87 -25.45
C SER A 34 -0.08 -0.93 -26.65
N VAL A 35 0.04 -1.53 -27.83
CA VAL A 35 0.01 -0.88 -29.15
C VAL A 35 -1.40 -0.83 -29.77
N ARG A 36 -2.43 -1.33 -29.06
CA ARG A 36 -3.81 -1.33 -29.55
C ARG A 36 -4.33 0.09 -29.76
N THR A 37 -5.25 0.22 -30.74
CA THR A 37 -6.03 1.42 -31.08
C THR A 37 -7.05 1.78 -29.98
N MET A 38 -6.59 2.00 -28.75
CA MET A 38 -7.34 2.73 -27.75
C MET A 38 -7.15 4.22 -28.01
N ASP A 39 -8.22 4.99 -27.82
CA ASP A 39 -8.15 6.46 -27.83
C ASP A 39 -7.00 6.95 -26.90
N PRO A 40 -6.08 7.81 -27.39
CA PRO A 40 -4.94 8.28 -26.61
C PRO A 40 -5.34 8.98 -25.30
N ALA A 41 -6.38 9.82 -25.32
CA ALA A 41 -6.82 10.54 -24.13
C ALA A 41 -7.37 9.56 -23.07
N ARG A 42 -8.15 8.56 -23.49
CA ARG A 42 -8.63 7.48 -22.62
C ARG A 42 -7.47 6.64 -22.08
N LYS A 43 -6.44 6.37 -22.89
CA LYS A 43 -5.22 5.68 -22.44
C LYS A 43 -4.53 6.46 -21.33
N GLU A 44 -4.32 7.75 -21.55
CA GLU A 44 -3.64 8.62 -20.60
C GLU A 44 -4.43 8.76 -19.29
N ALA A 45 -5.75 8.96 -19.37
CA ALA A 45 -6.62 9.05 -18.19
C ALA A 45 -6.54 7.77 -17.34
N ARG A 46 -6.53 6.59 -17.96
CA ARG A 46 -6.37 5.32 -17.23
C ARG A 46 -5.00 5.16 -16.59
N ILE A 47 -3.94 5.58 -17.30
CA ILE A 47 -2.57 5.56 -16.76
C ILE A 47 -2.48 6.46 -15.54
N ARG A 48 -3.03 7.68 -15.62
CA ARG A 48 -3.04 8.66 -14.53
C ARG A 48 -3.78 8.12 -13.30
N ALA A 49 -5.02 7.68 -13.49
CA ALA A 49 -5.84 7.11 -12.41
C ALA A 49 -5.17 5.89 -11.75
N THR A 50 -4.48 5.05 -12.53
CA THR A 50 -3.76 3.89 -11.96
C THR A 50 -2.55 4.32 -11.14
N ARG A 51 -1.83 5.38 -11.56
CA ARG A 51 -0.70 5.93 -10.79
C ARG A 51 -1.17 6.58 -9.50
N GLU A 52 -2.21 7.41 -9.55
CA GLU A 52 -2.82 8.03 -8.36
C GLU A 52 -3.29 6.95 -7.36
N ARG A 53 -3.84 5.84 -7.87
CA ARG A 53 -4.23 4.71 -7.02
C ARG A 53 -3.03 4.03 -6.35
N ILE A 54 -1.93 3.81 -7.08
CA ILE A 54 -0.70 3.24 -6.52
C ILE A 54 -0.14 4.16 -5.43
N GLU A 55 -0.05 5.46 -5.70
CA GLU A 55 0.46 6.45 -4.76
C GLU A 55 -0.33 6.45 -3.44
N GLY A 56 -1.66 6.50 -3.50
CA GLY A 56 -2.48 6.44 -2.28
C GLY A 56 -2.35 5.13 -1.49
N LEU A 57 -2.10 4.00 -2.18
CA LEU A 57 -1.83 2.72 -1.50
C LEU A 57 -0.43 2.71 -0.85
N GLU A 58 0.57 3.32 -1.48
CA GLU A 58 1.91 3.48 -0.93
C GLU A 58 1.91 4.42 0.29
N GLU A 59 1.16 5.53 0.24
CA GLU A 59 0.95 6.41 1.39
C GLU A 59 0.32 5.67 2.56
N ARG A 60 -0.72 4.87 2.30
CA ARG A 60 -1.35 4.04 3.34
C ARG A 60 -0.35 3.03 3.92
N GLN A 61 0.46 2.41 3.08
CA GLN A 61 1.50 1.47 3.52
C GLN A 61 2.54 2.16 4.41
N GLN A 62 2.94 3.39 4.09
CA GLN A 62 3.86 4.19 4.91
C GLN A 62 3.24 4.54 6.27
N ALA A 63 1.98 4.95 6.30
CA ALA A 63 1.26 5.25 7.54
C ALA A 63 1.19 4.01 8.47
N LEU A 64 0.91 2.84 7.91
CA LEU A 64 0.88 1.58 8.66
C LEU A 64 2.25 1.19 9.22
N ARG A 65 3.34 1.43 8.46
CA ARG A 65 4.70 1.20 8.95
C ARG A 65 5.06 2.13 10.10
N ALA A 66 4.68 3.41 10.01
CA ALA A 66 4.88 4.36 11.09
C ALA A 66 4.13 3.92 12.35
N GLU A 67 2.86 3.53 12.20
CA GLU A 67 2.06 2.99 13.30
C GLU A 67 2.68 1.73 13.92
N GLN A 68 3.16 0.80 13.09
CA GLN A 68 3.84 -0.41 13.55
C GLN A 68 5.07 -0.08 14.41
N GLN A 69 5.89 0.88 13.96
CA GLN A 69 7.09 1.32 14.70
C GLN A 69 6.72 1.94 16.04
N THR A 70 5.71 2.81 16.07
CA THR A 70 5.19 3.41 17.30
C THR A 70 4.75 2.33 18.29
N LEU A 71 4.00 1.32 17.84
CA LEU A 71 3.53 0.22 18.69
C LEU A 71 4.69 -0.64 19.22
N ILE A 72 5.70 -0.91 18.39
CA ILE A 72 6.88 -1.68 18.81
C ILE A 72 7.68 -0.91 19.86
N VAL A 73 7.92 0.39 19.65
CA VAL A 73 8.70 1.22 20.57
C VAL A 73 7.99 1.38 21.91
N HIS A 74 6.71 1.78 21.91
CA HIS A 74 5.98 1.95 23.16
C HIS A 74 5.70 0.63 23.88
N GLY A 75 5.45 -0.46 23.15
CA GLY A 75 5.31 -1.80 23.74
C GLY A 75 6.63 -2.42 24.22
N ALA A 76 7.78 -1.91 23.78
CA ALA A 76 9.09 -2.29 24.32
C ALA A 76 9.42 -1.48 25.59
N LEU A 77 9.10 -0.19 25.61
CA LEU A 77 9.31 0.69 26.77
C LEU A 77 8.46 0.26 27.98
N GLY A 78 7.17 -0.04 27.77
CA GLY A 78 6.30 -0.51 28.85
C GLY A 78 6.65 -1.90 29.41
N ARG A 79 7.64 -2.61 28.85
CA ARG A 79 8.16 -3.89 29.38
C ARG A 79 9.52 -3.76 30.08
N LEU A 80 10.15 -2.58 30.03
CA LEU A 80 11.39 -2.27 30.73
C LEU A 80 11.14 -1.59 32.09
N GLU A 81 9.89 -1.18 32.35
CA GLU A 81 9.47 -0.48 33.58
C GLU A 81 8.75 -1.41 34.59
N ASP A 82 8.59 -2.70 34.27
CA ASP A 82 8.09 -3.79 35.14
C ASP A 82 9.24 -4.73 35.54
#